data_AF-A0A158CV50-F1
#
_entry.id   AF-A0A158CV50-F1
#
_cell.length_a   1.000
_cell.length_b   1.000
_cell.length_c   1.000
_cell.angle_alpha   90.00
_cell.angle_beta   90.00
_cell.angle_gamma   90.00
#
_symmetry.space_group_name_H-M   'P 1'
#
loop_
_entity.id
_entity.type
_entity.pdbx_description
1 polymer ?
#
loop_
_entity_poly.entity_id
_entity_poly.type
_entity_poly.pdbx_seq_one_letter_code
_entity_poly.pdbx_strand_id
1 'polypeptide(L)'
;MAHDDLDAWKRQRTLELAYELADTGRYEDFTDIAYALQFERGMATAQALIDDPAMRRVLNQRCGDAREKLAPVSAPEVIEAIEAPPSPISEAAAQTSNDHAQMPRAADFERAPSFLRRALAIVWRSGNAGDLNSAAS
;
A
#
# COMPACT_ATOMS: atom_id res chain seq x y z
N MET A 1 -16.86 -27.39 29.48
CA MET A 1 -17.28 -26.10 30.06
C MET A 1 -16.16 -25.07 30.03
N ALA A 2 -15.09 -25.14 30.84
CA ALA A 2 -14.03 -24.12 30.80
C ALA A 2 -13.31 -23.96 29.44
N HIS A 3 -13.23 -25.01 28.63
CA HIS A 3 -12.68 -24.95 27.28
C HIS A 3 -13.61 -24.22 26.29
N ASP A 4 -14.92 -24.43 26.41
CA ASP A 4 -15.93 -23.80 25.57
C ASP A 4 -16.00 -22.29 25.81
N ASP A 5 -15.86 -21.87 27.07
CA ASP A 5 -15.83 -20.46 27.46
C ASP A 5 -14.59 -19.75 26.92
N LEU A 6 -13.43 -20.42 26.94
CA LEU A 6 -12.19 -19.89 26.38
C LEU A 6 -12.30 -19.72 24.86
N ASP A 7 -12.88 -20.69 24.17
CA ASP A 7 -13.06 -20.63 22.72
C ASP A 7 -14.12 -19.59 22.32
N ALA A 8 -15.20 -19.46 23.09
CA ALA A 8 -16.18 -18.38 22.91
C ALA A 8 -15.52 -17.00 23.08
N TRP A 9 -14.71 -16.83 24.12
CA TRP A 9 -13.96 -15.59 24.35
C TRP A 9 -12.98 -15.30 23.20
N LYS A 10 -12.23 -16.29 22.71
CA LYS A 10 -11.32 -16.12 21.57
C LYS A 10 -12.07 -15.70 20.32
N ARG A 11 -13.20 -16.33 20.00
CA ARG A 11 -14.04 -15.97 18.85
C ARG A 11 -14.51 -14.53 18.97
N GLN A 12 -15.03 -14.15 20.14
CA GLN A 12 -15.46 -12.80 20.40
C GLN A 12 -14.31 -11.79 20.19
N ARG A 13 -13.12 -12.10 20.72
CA ARG A 13 -11.96 -11.22 20.56
C ARG A 13 -11.51 -11.09 19.10
N THR A 14 -11.60 -12.17 18.32
CA THR A 14 -11.31 -12.13 16.88
C THR A 14 -12.31 -11.24 16.13
N LEU A 15 -13.59 -11.30 16.47
CA LEU A 15 -14.62 -10.45 15.86
C LEU A 15 -14.44 -8.98 16.21
N GLU A 16 -14.21 -8.66 17.48
CA GLU A 16 -13.89 -7.30 17.92
C GLU A 16 -12.74 -6.72 17.12
N LEU A 17 -11.69 -7.53 16.95
CA LEU A 17 -10.52 -7.10 16.22
C LEU A 17 -10.76 -6.92 14.73
N ALA A 18 -11.60 -7.76 14.11
CA ALA A 18 -12.02 -7.56 12.72
C ALA A 18 -12.72 -6.21 12.55
N TYR A 19 -13.57 -5.80 13.50
CA TYR A 19 -14.19 -4.48 13.50
C TYR A 19 -13.17 -3.36 13.70
N GLU A 20 -12.25 -3.51 14.66
CA GLU A 20 -11.17 -2.53 14.87
C GLU A 20 -10.37 -2.31 13.57
N LEU A 21 -10.04 -3.38 12.83
CA LEU A 21 -9.34 -3.29 11.56
C LEU A 21 -10.19 -2.60 10.48
N ALA A 22 -11.46 -2.96 10.33
CA ALA A 22 -12.37 -2.33 9.37
C ALA A 22 -12.48 -0.81 9.61
N ASP A 23 -12.58 -0.41 10.87
CA ASP A 23 -12.76 0.99 11.26
C ASP A 23 -11.50 1.85 11.04
N THR A 24 -10.33 1.24 10.78
CA THR A 24 -9.10 1.99 10.44
C THR A 24 -9.12 2.62 9.05
N GLY A 25 -9.99 2.13 8.14
CA GLY A 25 -10.00 2.56 6.74
C GLY A 25 -8.75 2.19 5.94
N ARG A 26 -7.86 1.35 6.49
CA ARG A 26 -6.64 0.87 5.81
C ARG A 26 -6.87 -0.32 4.88
N TYR A 27 -7.96 -1.04 5.08
CA TYR A 27 -8.28 -2.28 4.38
C TYR A 27 -9.39 -2.02 3.36
N GLU A 28 -9.33 -2.64 2.19
CA GLU A 28 -10.34 -2.43 1.13
C GLU A 28 -11.63 -3.18 1.46
N ASP A 29 -11.52 -4.44 1.91
CA ASP A 29 -12.65 -5.32 2.16
C ASP A 29 -12.37 -6.37 3.27
N PHE A 30 -13.33 -7.26 3.51
CA PHE A 30 -13.22 -8.33 4.50
C PHE A 30 -12.08 -9.32 4.20
N THR A 31 -11.67 -9.47 2.94
CA THR A 31 -10.60 -10.40 2.53
C THR A 31 -9.26 -9.90 3.04
N ASP A 32 -9.01 -8.60 2.92
CA ASP A 32 -7.82 -7.97 3.46
C ASP A 32 -7.77 -8.07 4.99
N ILE A 33 -8.92 -7.92 5.65
CA ILE A 33 -9.05 -8.13 7.10
C ILE A 33 -8.75 -9.58 7.47
N ALA A 34 -9.30 -10.55 6.72
CA ALA A 34 -9.04 -11.98 6.93
C ALA A 34 -7.54 -12.29 6.83
N TYR A 35 -6.89 -11.71 5.82
CA TYR A 35 -5.44 -11.85 5.61
C TYR A 35 -4.65 -11.27 6.79
N ALA A 36 -4.97 -10.04 7.21
CA ALA A 36 -4.29 -9.39 8.34
C ALA A 36 -4.45 -10.19 9.64
N LEU A 37 -5.64 -10.70 9.92
CA LEU A 37 -5.89 -11.52 11.11
C LEU A 37 -5.11 -12.84 11.06
N GLN A 38 -5.07 -13.50 9.91
CA GLN A 38 -4.42 -14.81 9.76
C GLN A 38 -2.88 -14.69 9.79
N PHE A 39 -2.31 -13.79 9.01
CA PHE A 39 -0.87 -13.73 8.78
C PHE A 39 -0.15 -12.75 9.70
N GLU A 40 -0.72 -11.58 9.98
CA GLU A 40 -0.07 -10.59 10.85
C GLU A 40 -0.31 -10.90 12.34
N ARG A 41 -1.41 -11.58 12.66
CA ARG A 41 -1.84 -11.83 14.05
C ARG A 41 -1.97 -13.30 14.42
N GLY A 42 -1.68 -14.21 13.51
CA GLY A 42 -1.64 -15.66 13.76
C GLY A 42 -3.01 -16.28 14.09
N MET A 43 -4.12 -15.60 13.76
CA MET A 43 -5.47 -16.10 14.04
C MET A 43 -5.95 -17.01 12.91
N ALA A 44 -5.48 -18.26 12.90
CA ALA A 44 -5.75 -19.21 11.83
C ALA A 44 -7.25 -19.47 11.56
N THR A 45 -8.11 -19.32 12.57
CA THR A 45 -9.56 -19.52 12.46
C THR A 45 -10.33 -18.24 12.11
N ALA A 46 -9.66 -17.10 11.96
CA ALA A 46 -10.32 -15.81 11.74
C ALA A 46 -11.16 -15.80 10.47
N GLN A 47 -10.63 -16.34 9.36
CA GLN A 47 -11.36 -16.40 8.10
C GLN A 47 -12.70 -17.12 8.28
N ALA A 48 -12.71 -18.31 8.87
CA ALA A 48 -13.93 -19.08 9.10
C ALA A 48 -14.97 -18.36 9.97
N LEU A 49 -14.53 -17.47 10.86
CA LEU A 49 -15.42 -16.70 11.73
C LEU A 49 -16.05 -15.49 11.02
N ILE A 50 -15.32 -14.85 10.11
CA ILE A 50 -15.79 -13.66 9.40
C ILE A 50 -16.32 -13.96 8.00
N ASP A 51 -16.28 -15.22 7.57
CA ASP A 51 -16.73 -15.65 6.24
C ASP A 51 -18.24 -15.61 6.04
N ASP A 52 -19.01 -15.41 7.10
CA ASP A 52 -20.46 -15.31 7.05
C ASP A 52 -20.92 -14.16 6.12
N PRO A 53 -21.85 -14.39 5.17
CA PRO A 53 -22.27 -13.36 4.23
C PRO A 53 -22.80 -12.07 4.87
N ALA A 54 -23.46 -12.14 6.03
CA ALA A 54 -23.92 -10.94 6.73
C ALA A 54 -22.73 -10.20 7.36
N MET A 55 -21.80 -10.93 7.98
CA MET A 55 -20.57 -10.36 8.53
C MET A 55 -19.72 -9.67 7.45
N ARG A 56 -19.52 -10.31 6.30
CA ARG A 56 -18.78 -9.72 5.16
C ARG A 56 -19.36 -8.38 4.73
N ARG A 57 -20.68 -8.25 4.65
CA ARG A 57 -21.35 -6.98 4.31
C ARG A 57 -21.07 -5.91 5.35
N VAL A 58 -21.15 -6.24 6.64
CA VAL A 58 -20.89 -5.29 7.73
C VAL A 58 -19.44 -4.81 7.71
N LEU A 59 -18.47 -5.71 7.52
CA LEU A 59 -17.06 -5.36 7.45
C LEU A 59 -16.76 -4.50 6.23
N ASN A 60 -17.26 -4.86 5.05
CA ASN A 60 -17.05 -4.07 3.84
C ASN A 60 -17.67 -2.68 3.95
N GLN A 61 -18.86 -2.57 4.52
CA GLN A 61 -19.49 -1.28 4.78
C GLN A 61 -18.61 -0.43 5.71
N ARG A 62 -18.14 -0.99 6.83
CA ARG A 62 -17.25 -0.28 7.76
C ARG A 62 -15.95 0.16 7.11
N CYS A 63 -15.32 -0.69 6.29
CA CYS A 63 -14.13 -0.30 5.52
C CYS A 63 -14.42 0.89 4.61
N GLY A 64 -15.53 0.85 3.88
CA GLY A 64 -15.98 1.95 3.02
C GLY A 64 -16.21 3.24 3.80
N ASP A 65 -17.00 3.17 4.88
CA ASP A 65 -17.33 4.31 5.75
C ASP A 65 -16.05 4.92 6.37
N ALA A 66 -15.09 4.09 6.80
CA ALA A 66 -13.84 4.55 7.35
C ALA A 66 -12.94 5.21 6.30
N ARG A 67 -12.89 4.65 5.09
CA ARG A 67 -12.17 5.25 3.96
C ARG A 67 -12.77 6.58 3.53
N GLU A 68 -14.09 6.69 3.46
CA GLU A 68 -14.78 7.94 3.11
C GLU A 68 -14.48 9.03 4.15
N LYS A 69 -14.45 8.69 5.44
CA LYS A 69 -14.06 9.63 6.51
C LYS A 69 -12.61 10.10 6.41
N LEU A 70 -11.71 9.27 5.86
CA LEU A 70 -10.30 9.60 5.68
C LEU A 70 -10.02 10.28 4.34
N ALA A 71 -10.90 10.12 3.35
CA ALA A 71 -10.77 10.77 2.06
C ALA A 71 -10.82 12.29 2.28
N PRO A 72 -9.79 13.05 1.87
CA PRO A 72 -9.87 14.49 1.92
C PRO A 72 -11.04 14.92 1.04
N VAL A 73 -11.99 15.66 1.62
CA VAL A 73 -13.08 16.28 0.88
C VAL A 73 -12.44 17.13 -0.21
N SER A 74 -12.48 16.64 -1.45
CA SER A 74 -12.09 17.41 -2.61
C SER A 74 -12.91 18.70 -2.57
N ALA A 75 -12.25 19.82 -2.27
CA ALA A 75 -12.87 21.12 -2.31
C ALA A 75 -13.56 21.26 -3.68
N PRO A 76 -14.82 21.71 -3.75
CA PRO A 76 -15.48 21.88 -5.03
C PRO A 76 -14.62 22.80 -5.91
N GLU A 77 -14.27 22.31 -7.09
CA GLU A 77 -13.69 23.11 -8.17
C GLU A 77 -14.61 24.32 -8.40
N VAL A 78 -14.25 25.47 -7.84
CA VAL A 78 -14.82 26.74 -8.25
C VAL A 78 -14.23 27.02 -9.62
N ILE A 79 -15.05 26.73 -10.63
CA ILE A 79 -14.90 27.16 -12.00
C ILE A 79 -14.85 28.70 -12.00
N GLU A 80 -13.66 29.30 -11.95
CA GLU A 80 -13.45 30.68 -12.41
C GLU A 80 -12.89 30.65 -13.82
N ALA A 81 -13.74 30.24 -14.75
CA ALA A 81 -13.68 30.69 -16.13
C ALA A 81 -14.63 31.88 -16.24
N ILE A 82 -14.10 33.11 -16.30
CA ILE A 82 -14.48 34.24 -17.17
C ILE A 82 -13.45 35.36 -16.93
N GLU A 83 -12.43 35.46 -17.78
CA GLU A 83 -12.07 36.70 -18.51
C GLU A 83 -10.85 36.45 -19.43
N ALA A 84 -11.12 36.33 -20.73
CA ALA A 84 -10.18 36.67 -21.81
C ALA A 84 -10.73 37.95 -22.47
N PRO A 85 -9.95 38.85 -23.13
CA PRO A 85 -9.17 38.53 -24.34
C PRO A 85 -7.91 39.46 -24.56
N PRO A 86 -7.30 39.63 -25.77
CA PRO A 86 -6.34 38.73 -26.43
C PRO A 86 -5.02 39.39 -26.97
N SER A 87 -4.01 38.54 -27.30
CA SER A 87 -2.91 38.67 -28.34
C SER A 87 -1.74 39.67 -28.12
N PRO A 88 -0.52 39.51 -28.77
CA PRO A 88 -0.20 38.74 -29.99
C PRO A 88 1.09 37.86 -30.00
N ILE A 89 1.01 36.77 -30.78
CA ILE A 89 1.94 36.31 -31.82
C ILE A 89 3.46 36.35 -31.52
N SER A 90 4.08 35.17 -31.42
CA SER A 90 5.39 34.89 -32.03
C SER A 90 5.47 33.41 -32.39
N GLU A 91 5.00 33.11 -33.61
CA GLU A 91 5.41 31.92 -34.33
C GLU A 91 6.89 32.07 -34.70
N ALA A 92 7.71 31.11 -34.25
CA ALA A 92 8.95 30.77 -34.93
C ALA A 92 8.96 29.25 -35.08
N ALA A 93 8.41 28.81 -36.21
CA ALA A 93 8.54 27.45 -36.68
C ALA A 93 10.02 27.11 -36.94
N ALA A 94 10.46 25.97 -36.45
CA ALA A 94 11.43 25.10 -37.13
C ALA A 94 11.49 23.75 -36.41
N GLN A 95 10.63 22.82 -36.81
CA GLN A 95 10.91 21.41 -36.62
C GLN A 95 12.08 21.06 -37.55
N THR A 96 13.26 20.79 -36.98
CA THR A 96 14.25 19.89 -37.57
C THR A 96 15.42 19.72 -36.60
N SER A 97 15.67 18.47 -36.23
CA SER A 97 16.99 17.83 -36.23
C SER A 97 17.23 16.97 -34.99
N ASN A 98 17.55 15.72 -35.30
CA ASN A 98 17.87 14.61 -34.44
C ASN A 98 18.93 14.90 -33.37
N ASP A 99 18.75 14.20 -32.26
CA ASP A 99 19.78 13.40 -31.57
C ASP A 99 21.06 14.11 -31.15
N HIS A 100 21.19 14.39 -29.85
CA HIS A 100 22.40 14.07 -29.07
C HIS A 100 22.09 14.27 -27.59
N ALA A 101 22.25 13.18 -26.83
CA ALA A 101 22.17 13.08 -25.38
C ALA A 101 22.61 14.37 -24.62
N GLN A 102 21.66 15.07 -24.02
CA GLN A 102 21.96 16.03 -22.97
C GLN A 102 22.27 15.26 -21.69
N MET A 103 23.55 15.26 -21.29
CA MET A 103 23.93 14.82 -19.96
C MET A 103 23.37 15.79 -18.90
N PRO A 104 22.80 15.29 -17.79
CA PRO A 104 22.39 16.14 -16.67
C PRO A 104 23.60 16.85 -16.07
N ARG A 105 23.44 18.14 -15.75
CA ARG A 105 24.51 18.96 -15.15
C ARG A 105 24.68 18.56 -13.69
N ALA A 106 25.92 18.57 -13.20
CA ALA A 106 26.28 18.14 -11.85
C ALA A 106 25.59 18.92 -10.70
N ALA A 107 24.88 20.01 -11.00
CA ALA A 107 24.12 20.80 -10.03
C ALA A 107 22.75 20.19 -9.65
N ASP A 108 22.24 19.21 -10.41
CA ASP A 108 20.92 18.61 -10.16
C ASP A 108 20.93 17.53 -9.05
N PHE A 109 22.10 17.17 -8.51
CA PHE A 109 22.24 16.15 -7.46
C PHE A 109 22.30 16.68 -6.02
N GLU A 110 22.31 18.01 -5.82
CA GLU A 110 22.38 18.63 -4.48
C GLU A 110 21.00 18.73 -3.79
N ARG A 111 19.91 18.38 -4.48
CA ARG A 111 18.54 18.48 -3.94
C ARG A 111 17.76 17.17 -4.03
N ALA A 112 18.34 16.09 -3.51
CA ALA A 112 17.65 14.82 -3.31
C ALA A 112 17.49 14.50 -1.80
N PRO A 113 16.28 14.17 -1.32
CA PRO A 113 16.05 13.76 0.06
C PRO A 113 16.73 12.41 0.39
N SER A 114 17.21 12.32 1.63
CA SER A 114 18.24 11.39 2.13
C SER A 114 17.87 9.90 2.25
N PHE A 115 16.91 9.36 1.49
CA PHE A 115 16.50 7.95 1.62
C PHE A 115 17.13 7.01 0.59
N LEU A 116 17.72 7.52 -0.50
CA LEU A 116 18.39 6.71 -1.53
C LEU A 116 19.75 6.14 -1.11
N ARG A 117 20.30 6.51 0.05
CA ARG A 117 21.58 5.95 0.55
C ARG A 117 21.45 4.59 1.23
N ARG A 118 20.24 4.09 1.55
CA ARG A 118 20.07 2.83 2.31
C ARG A 118 19.80 1.58 1.45
N ALA A 119 19.60 1.73 0.15
CA ALA A 119 19.20 0.62 -0.74
C ALA A 119 20.36 -0.20 -1.36
N LEU A 120 21.63 0.11 -1.09
CA LEU A 120 22.79 -0.56 -1.71
C LEU A 120 23.53 -1.56 -0.81
N ALA A 121 23.08 -1.82 0.43
CA ALA A 121 23.84 -2.62 1.39
C ALA A 121 23.47 -4.12 1.46
N ILE A 122 22.45 -4.61 0.74
CA ILE A 122 21.90 -5.97 0.99
C ILE A 122 22.09 -6.95 -0.19
N VAL A 123 22.62 -6.51 -1.34
CA VAL A 123 22.71 -7.39 -2.55
C VAL A 123 24.10 -8.02 -2.78
N TRP A 124 25.10 -7.80 -1.92
CA TRP A 124 26.48 -8.28 -2.14
C TRP A 124 27.08 -9.14 -1.00
N ARG A 125 26.29 -10.05 -0.44
CA ARG A 125 26.83 -11.21 0.32
C ARG A 125 26.26 -12.52 -0.21
N SER A 126 26.44 -12.73 -1.52
CA SER A 126 26.43 -14.05 -2.14
C SER A 126 27.70 -14.79 -1.68
N GLY A 127 27.54 -15.63 -0.66
CA GLY A 127 28.57 -16.55 -0.18
C GLY A 127 28.57 -17.81 -1.04
N ASN A 128 29.52 -17.83 -1.96
CA ASN A 128 29.89 -18.91 -2.88
C ASN A 128 30.59 -20.10 -2.17
N ALA A 129 30.59 -21.24 -2.87
CA ALA A 129 31.29 -22.52 -2.66
C ALA A 129 30.69 -23.43 -1.56
N GLY A 130 30.12 -24.62 -1.85
CA GLY A 130 30.44 -25.54 -2.94
C GLY A 130 31.70 -26.33 -2.62
N ASP A 131 31.56 -27.44 -1.89
CA ASP A 131 32.49 -28.56 -1.96
C ASP A 131 31.76 -29.87 -1.66
N LEU A 132 31.49 -30.62 -2.74
CA LEU A 132 31.15 -32.04 -2.72
C LEU A 132 32.42 -32.78 -3.13
N ASN A 133 33.13 -33.41 -2.18
CA ASN A 133 33.86 -34.65 -2.47
C ASN A 133 34.32 -35.41 -1.21
N SER A 134 33.80 -36.64 -1.09
CA SER A 134 34.47 -37.91 -0.78
C SER A 134 35.61 -37.99 0.26
N ALA A 135 35.42 -38.80 1.30
CA ALA A 135 36.38 -39.84 1.71
C ALA A 135 35.71 -40.91 2.60
N ALA A 136 35.94 -42.17 2.23
CA ALA A 136 35.67 -43.35 3.02
C ALA A 136 36.72 -43.54 4.12
N SER A 137 36.33 -44.14 5.24
CA SER A 137 37.17 -44.96 6.12
C SER A 137 36.27 -45.87 6.96
#